data_AF-G7JCA5-F1
#
_entry.id   AF-G7JCA5-F1
#
_cell.length_a   1.000
_cell.length_b   1.000
_cell.length_c   1.000
_cell.angle_alpha   90.00
_cell.angle_beta   90.00
_cell.angle_gamma   90.00
#
_symmetry.space_group_name_H-M   'P 1'
#
loop_
_entity.id
_entity.type
_entity.pdbx_description
1 polymer ?
#
loop_
_entity_poly.entity_id
_entity_poly.type
_entity_poly.pdbx_seq_one_letter_code
_entity_poly.pdbx_strand_id
1 'polypeptide(L)'
;MDRRNSDEQNISLPPGHEAYPENVFYLYSRLLERAAKLSSQLGEGSMTTLPIVETQLGDVSAYIPTNVIFIRDGQIFISADLFNAGIRPCL
;
A
#
# COMPACT_ATOMS: atom_id res chain seq x y z
N MET A 1 -0.75 -23.82 31.24
CA MET A 1 -2.07 -23.26 30.88
C MET A 1 -1.83 -21.81 30.50
N ASP A 2 -1.89 -21.32 29.27
CA ASP A 2 -2.25 -21.92 27.98
C ASP A 2 -1.42 -21.20 26.89
N ARG A 3 -0.54 -21.91 26.19
CA ARG A 3 0.30 -21.38 25.07
C ARG A 3 -0.31 -21.79 23.72
N ARG A 4 -1.64 -21.73 23.57
CA ARG A 4 -2.35 -22.30 22.41
C ARG A 4 -3.20 -21.32 21.59
N ASN A 5 -3.05 -20.01 21.77
CA ASN A 5 -3.82 -19.02 20.99
C ASN A 5 -2.98 -18.08 20.10
N SER A 6 -1.70 -18.35 19.87
CA SER A 6 -0.92 -17.60 18.85
C SER A 6 -0.99 -18.20 17.45
N ASP A 7 -1.60 -19.38 17.32
CA ASP A 7 -1.70 -20.13 16.06
C ASP A 7 -3.15 -20.14 15.53
N GLU A 8 -3.95 -19.13 15.88
CA GLU A 8 -5.30 -18.97 15.35
C GLU A 8 -5.24 -18.52 13.88
N GLN A 9 -5.37 -19.54 13.02
CA GLN A 9 -5.93 -19.47 11.66
C GLN A 9 -5.11 -18.68 10.65
N ASN A 10 -3.99 -19.29 10.23
CA ASN A 10 -3.57 -19.15 8.85
C ASN A 10 -4.65 -19.82 7.96
N ILE A 11 -5.71 -19.07 7.66
CA ILE A 11 -6.73 -19.47 6.69
C ILE A 11 -5.98 -19.72 5.39
N SER A 12 -5.92 -20.98 4.96
CA SER A 12 -5.31 -21.39 3.69
C SER A 12 -6.16 -20.85 2.54
N LEU A 13 -6.12 -19.54 2.32
CA LEU A 13 -6.49 -18.93 1.06
C LEU A 13 -5.49 -19.45 0.03
N PRO A 14 -5.93 -19.91 -1.15
CA PRO A 14 -5.00 -20.33 -2.19
C PRO A 14 -4.00 -19.17 -2.44
N PRO A 15 -2.68 -19.45 -2.40
CA PRO A 15 -1.69 -18.42 -2.61
C PRO A 15 -1.79 -17.91 -4.05
N GLY A 16 -1.93 -16.60 -4.20
CA GLY A 16 -1.86 -15.90 -5.48
C GLY A 16 -0.43 -15.52 -5.85
N HIS A 17 -0.29 -14.46 -6.65
CA HIS A 17 1.02 -13.94 -7.06
C HIS A 17 1.87 -13.55 -5.83
N GLU A 18 3.17 -13.86 -5.85
CA GLU A 18 4.08 -13.61 -4.72
C GLU A 18 3.62 -14.17 -3.36
N ALA A 19 2.80 -15.24 -3.36
CA ALA A 19 2.21 -15.87 -2.17
C ALA A 19 1.24 -14.98 -1.36
N TYR A 20 0.81 -13.84 -1.91
CA TYR A 20 -0.25 -13.03 -1.34
C TYR A 20 -1.62 -13.65 -1.60
N PRO A 21 -2.61 -13.47 -0.70
CA PRO A 21 -3.97 -13.89 -1.00
C PRO A 21 -4.56 -13.07 -2.15
N GLU A 22 -5.49 -13.65 -2.92
CA GLU A 22 -6.07 -13.02 -4.11
C GLU A 22 -6.81 -11.69 -3.84
N ASN A 23 -7.20 -11.43 -2.58
CA ASN A 23 -7.96 -10.25 -2.18
C ASN A 23 -7.09 -9.08 -1.67
N VAL A 24 -5.77 -9.12 -1.83
CA VAL A 24 -4.88 -8.03 -1.39
C VAL A 24 -5.20 -6.70 -2.09
N PHE A 25 -5.53 -6.74 -3.38
CA PHE A 25 -5.98 -5.53 -4.09
C PHE A 25 -7.22 -4.91 -3.44
N TYR A 26 -8.20 -5.75 -3.07
CA TYR A 26 -9.44 -5.29 -2.41
C TYR A 26 -9.16 -4.66 -1.03
N LEU A 27 -8.18 -5.19 -0.30
CA LEU A 27 -7.78 -4.62 0.99
C LEU A 27 -7.29 -3.18 0.84
N TYR A 28 -6.40 -2.94 -0.13
CA TYR A 28 -5.87 -1.60 -0.38
C TYR A 28 -6.93 -0.67 -0.96
N SER A 29 -7.74 -1.13 -1.91
CA SER A 29 -8.78 -0.29 -2.52
C SER A 29 -9.78 0.17 -1.48
N ARG A 30 -10.31 -0.73 -0.65
CA ARG A 30 -11.24 -0.37 0.42
C ARG A 30 -10.65 0.63 1.42
N LEU A 31 -9.36 0.56 1.70
CA LEU A 31 -8.71 1.47 2.63
C LEU A 31 -8.50 2.86 1.99
N LEU A 32 -7.95 2.89 0.78
CA LEU A 32 -7.55 4.11 0.10
C LEU A 32 -8.74 4.91 -0.47
N GLU A 33 -9.79 4.22 -0.94
CA GLU A 33 -11.03 4.85 -1.43
C GLU A 33 -11.80 5.61 -0.33
N ARG A 34 -11.44 5.43 0.95
CA ARG A 34 -12.00 6.24 2.05
C ARG A 34 -11.38 7.64 2.12
N ALA A 35 -10.24 7.84 1.47
CA ALA A 35 -9.56 9.13 1.39
C ALA A 35 -10.22 9.95 0.29
N ALA A 36 -11.15 10.83 0.66
CA ALA A 36 -11.91 11.62 -0.30
C ALA A 36 -12.11 13.06 0.19
N LYS A 37 -12.46 13.93 -0.76
CA LYS A 37 -13.03 15.25 -0.49
C LYS A 37 -14.55 15.11 -0.49
N LEU A 38 -15.18 15.37 0.65
CA LEU A 38 -16.64 15.35 0.77
C LEU A 38 -17.26 16.54 0.04
N SER A 39 -18.49 16.31 -0.46
CA SER A 39 -19.30 17.32 -1.13
C SER A 39 -19.77 18.42 -0.17
N SER A 40 -20.27 19.52 -0.73
CA SER A 40 -20.81 20.64 0.06
C SER A 40 -22.00 20.26 0.96
N GLN A 41 -22.78 19.26 0.55
CA GLN A 41 -23.89 18.73 1.34
C GLN A 41 -23.44 17.95 2.59
N LEU A 42 -22.20 17.45 2.59
CA LEU A 42 -21.61 16.65 3.67
C LEU A 42 -20.57 17.44 4.49
N GLY A 43 -20.57 18.78 4.40
CA GLY A 43 -19.72 19.65 5.21
C GLY A 43 -18.30 19.84 4.70
N GLU A 44 -18.01 19.46 3.45
CA GLU A 44 -16.74 19.76 2.76
C GLU A 44 -15.45 19.23 3.41
N GLY A 45 -15.55 18.29 4.35
CA GLY A 45 -14.38 17.65 4.97
C GLY A 45 -13.50 16.94 3.95
N SER A 46 -12.22 16.77 4.28
CA SER A 46 -11.27 16.05 3.43
C SER A 46 -10.41 15.10 4.25
N MET A 47 -10.03 13.98 3.63
CA MET A 47 -9.05 13.05 4.17
C MET A 47 -8.04 12.75 3.07
N THR A 48 -6.81 13.22 3.26
CA THR A 48 -5.69 12.92 2.35
C THR A 48 -4.89 11.75 2.90
N THR A 49 -4.62 10.74 2.07
CA THR A 49 -3.76 9.61 2.45
C THR A 49 -2.44 9.66 1.70
N LEU A 50 -1.35 9.26 2.35
CA LEU A 50 0.00 9.14 1.79
C LEU A 50 0.56 7.74 2.12
N PRO A 51 0.23 6.71 1.34
CA PRO A 51 0.71 5.36 1.52
C PRO A 51 2.16 5.30 1.07
N ILE A 52 2.93 4.56 1.85
CA ILE A 52 4.34 4.30 1.60
C ILE A 52 4.43 2.83 1.25
N VAL A 53 5.06 2.54 0.12
CA VAL A 53 5.34 1.19 -0.33
C VAL A 53 6.84 1.07 -0.52
N GLU A 54 7.44 0.08 0.13
CA GLU A 54 8.84 -0.25 -0.06
C GLU A 54 9.00 -1.06 -1.35
N THR A 55 9.91 -0.62 -2.21
CA THR A 55 10.33 -1.37 -3.40
C THR A 55 11.65 -2.07 -3.10
N GLN A 56 11.74 -3.35 -3.50
CA GLN A 56 12.99 -4.08 -3.39
C GLN A 56 13.85 -3.76 -4.60
N LEU A 57 15.06 -3.24 -4.38
CA LEU A 57 15.99 -2.84 -5.44
C LEU A 57 15.38 -1.88 -6.48
N GLY A 58 14.40 -1.06 -6.07
CA GLY A 58 13.71 -0.13 -6.97
C GLY A 58 12.69 -0.80 -7.91
N ASP A 59 12.35 -2.07 -7.72
CA ASP A 59 11.36 -2.76 -8.53
C ASP A 59 9.93 -2.27 -8.23
N VAL A 60 9.42 -1.43 -9.12
CA VAL A 60 8.04 -0.92 -9.10
C VAL A 60 7.04 -1.87 -9.77
N SER A 61 7.51 -2.93 -10.43
CA SER A 61 6.69 -3.91 -11.14
C SER A 61 6.24 -5.08 -10.26
N ALA A 62 6.79 -5.20 -9.05
CA ALA A 62 6.35 -6.17 -8.06
C ALA A 62 4.84 -6.04 -7.75
N TYR A 63 4.24 -7.12 -7.27
CA TYR A 63 2.78 -7.24 -7.14
C TYR A 63 2.16 -6.17 -6.25
N ILE A 64 2.76 -5.91 -5.08
CA ILE A 64 2.24 -4.92 -4.13
C ILE A 64 2.41 -3.48 -4.64
N PRO A 65 3.60 -3.02 -5.07
CA PRO A 65 3.77 -1.71 -5.69
C PRO A 65 2.80 -1.48 -6.84
N THR A 66 2.67 -2.43 -7.76
CA THR A 66 1.76 -2.34 -8.90
C THR A 66 0.31 -2.14 -8.47
N ASN A 67 -0.18 -2.93 -7.51
CA ASN A 67 -1.54 -2.82 -7.00
C ASN A 67 -1.81 -1.45 -6.36
N VAL A 68 -0.86 -0.93 -5.58
CA VAL A 68 -1.01 0.39 -4.97
C VAL A 68 -0.97 1.48 -6.03
N ILE A 69 -0.07 1.42 -7.01
CA ILE A 69 0.00 2.40 -8.12
C ILE A 69 -1.35 2.49 -8.85
N PHE A 70 -2.04 1.37 -9.07
CA PHE A 70 -3.34 1.35 -9.74
C PHE A 70 -4.49 2.03 -8.97
N ILE A 71 -4.38 2.18 -7.65
CA ILE A 71 -5.45 2.75 -6.81
C ILE A 71 -5.24 4.27 -6.59
N ARG A 72 -4.03 4.76 -6.83
CA ARG A 72 -3.59 6.09 -6.38
C ARG A 72 -3.69 7.12 -7.50
N ASP A 73 -3.97 8.37 -7.12
CA ASP A 73 -4.01 9.50 -8.07
C ASP A 73 -2.62 9.96 -8.54
N GLY A 74 -1.56 9.52 -7.85
CA GLY A 74 -0.18 9.88 -8.17
C GLY A 74 0.83 9.20 -7.24
N GLN A 75 2.10 9.29 -7.63
CA GLN A 75 3.20 8.64 -6.93
C GLN A 75 4.42 9.54 -6.84
N ILE A 76 5.19 9.34 -5.76
CA ILE A 76 6.51 9.95 -5.54
C ILE A 76 7.49 8.79 -5.38
N PHE A 77 8.49 8.71 -6.24
CA PHE A 77 9.56 7.72 -6.14
C PHE A 77 10.72 8.30 -5.31
N ILE A 78 11.37 7.47 -4.49
CA ILE A 78 12.53 7.87 -3.70
C ILE A 78 13.69 6.98 -4.11
N SER A 79 14.69 7.55 -4.78
CA SER A 79 15.85 6.80 -5.26
C SER A 79 16.96 6.70 -4.21
N ALA A 80 17.46 5.49 -3.99
CA ALA A 80 18.61 5.22 -3.14
C ALA A 80 19.90 5.84 -3.71
N ASP A 81 20.06 5.89 -5.03
CA ASP A 81 21.25 6.47 -5.67
C ASP A 81 21.31 7.97 -5.47
N LEU A 82 20.18 8.67 -5.64
CA LEU A 82 20.07 10.11 -5.36
C LEU A 82 20.27 10.40 -3.87
N PHE A 83 19.79 9.50 -3.01
CA PHE A 83 20.08 9.57 -1.58
C PHE A 83 21.58 9.47 -1.31
N ASN A 84 22.27 8.49 -1.89
CA ASN A 84 23.70 8.31 -1.70
C ASN A 84 24.53 9.46 -2.31
N ALA A 85 24.02 10.11 -3.36
CA ALA A 85 24.62 11.30 -3.98
C ALA A 85 24.41 12.61 -3.20
N GLY A 86 23.71 12.57 -2.05
CA GLY A 86 23.48 13.74 -1.19
C GLY A 86 22.31 14.64 -1.61
N ILE A 87 21.54 14.27 -2.64
CA ILE A 87 20.36 15.03 -3.07
C ILE A 87 19.21 14.75 -2.11
N ARG A 88 18.56 15.79 -1.57
CA ARG A 88 17.41 15.68 -0.65
C ARG A 88 16.39 16.76 -1.01
N PRO A 89 15.11 16.43 -1.30
CA PRO A 89 14.53 15.08 -1.35
C PRO A 89 14.97 14.30 -2.60
N CYS A 90 15.11 12.99 -2.46
CA CYS A 90 15.65 12.08 -3.48
C CYS A 90 14.60 11.66 -4.53
N LEU A 91 13.85 12.63 -5.04
CA LEU A 91 12.73 12.47 -5.98
C LEU A 91 13.19 11.98 -7.36
#